data_AF-U2UB11-F1
#
_entry.id   AF-U2UB11-F1
#
_cell.length_a   1.000
_cell.length_b   1.000
_cell.length_c   1.000
_cell.angle_alpha   90.00
_cell.angle_beta   90.00
_cell.angle_gamma   90.00
#
_symmetry.space_group_name_H-M   'P 1'
#
loop_
_entity.id
_entity.type
_entity.pdbx_description
1 polymer ?
#
loop_
_entity_poly.entity_id
_entity_poly.type
_entity_poly.pdbx_seq_one_letter_code
_entity_poly.pdbx_strand_id
1 'polypeptide(L)'
;MSFLKKSGGKPEEKADPAPSEKREQGGEGKRQNAFLRPFSGKKLFLPLFALFLLFAALFFLSRLLSPEKREEGAERERRGILYIADGRLYYYSGGKPVILTEKALNHRTITDYNEYYTPLYRAEYTEDGKAILFYEEFDGKGGRLCVKGLSPSEGKEETRRIADSVSDFGILKGEKLWYRSGKELFFGSYRGEMEKLCEDAAEQFFSEDGSELIYADSEGKLYRLSTESGAERRKVGENFAEALSYNGSLDRFFYADGKGALYFLEGERTVKIEVDAKEARGQSGGEGILFLRSGDFDYSRFFDFSGLTEEQERKLRREMKEGGGGENGFGDLFRSDGRKESLLASSVILDEAELESGTEKTGKALLAIPLSEIKMQKIRLAELPSSTNWGKALNDSFQEDASLTIKAQLYYDGRALGSLDYRPKAEYILDPDNKRLFEMSSAEGKTNLSLFQIRGGHIGDAERIERGASQIRGVFLSGKDFYYIRDLDEKGMGTLCRNGERIAEHVDNIGFYRGKTYINSGIEREGTRSSSTFSVLEGERIHEISEEVVDWNVYGAGRIVLGKNYKKKKDCFDLYEVEEKRETLVQENVQSAQSK
;
A
#
# COMPACT_ATOMS: atom_id res chain seq x y z
N MET A 1 35.86 22.13 73.71
CA MET A 1 34.49 22.17 73.15
C MET A 1 34.32 21.00 72.18
N SER A 2 33.20 20.28 72.31
CA SER A 2 32.58 19.29 71.38
C SER A 2 33.47 18.19 70.77
N PHE A 3 33.48 16.95 71.28
CA PHE A 3 32.49 15.85 71.21
C PHE A 3 32.43 15.03 69.89
N LEU A 4 32.93 13.79 70.02
CA LEU A 4 32.62 12.49 69.35
C LEU A 4 32.64 12.42 67.81
N LYS A 5 33.54 11.71 67.11
CA LYS A 5 34.19 10.36 67.16
C LYS A 5 33.68 9.46 66.02
N LYS A 6 34.55 9.27 65.02
CA LYS A 6 34.67 8.07 64.15
C LYS A 6 35.51 7.00 64.87
N SER A 7 35.22 5.72 64.57
CA SER A 7 36.05 4.48 64.65
C SER A 7 35.20 3.38 65.28
N GLY A 8 35.02 2.18 64.72
CA GLY A 8 36.08 1.29 64.24
C GLY A 8 36.52 0.37 65.39
N GLY A 9 36.30 -0.94 65.24
CA GLY A 9 36.70 -2.03 66.16
C GLY A 9 35.50 -2.91 66.53
N LYS A 10 35.58 -4.24 66.66
CA LYS A 10 36.66 -5.23 66.57
C LYS A 10 35.99 -6.64 66.54
N PRO A 11 36.73 -7.75 66.35
CA PRO A 11 36.24 -9.09 66.06
C PRO A 11 35.97 -9.90 67.34
N GLU A 12 35.30 -11.05 67.21
CA GLU A 12 35.43 -12.15 68.16
C GLU A 12 35.23 -13.51 67.49
N GLU A 13 36.08 -14.44 67.92
CA GLU A 13 36.31 -15.82 67.49
C GLU A 13 35.79 -16.75 68.61
N LYS A 14 35.21 -17.90 68.24
CA LYS A 14 35.04 -19.17 69.00
C LYS A 14 33.97 -20.01 68.30
N ALA A 15 33.93 -21.33 68.33
CA ALA A 15 34.89 -22.43 68.50
C ALA A 15 34.06 -23.68 68.11
N ASP A 16 34.68 -24.67 67.44
CA ASP A 16 34.05 -25.97 67.12
C ASP A 16 33.71 -26.77 68.39
N PRO A 17 32.88 -27.82 68.23
CA PRO A 17 33.46 -29.16 68.39
C PRO A 17 32.92 -30.23 67.40
N ALA A 18 33.79 -31.20 67.06
CA ALA A 18 33.43 -32.54 66.55
C ALA A 18 33.14 -33.51 67.73
N PRO A 19 32.88 -34.84 67.61
CA PRO A 19 32.93 -35.77 66.45
C PRO A 19 31.89 -36.96 66.48
N SER A 20 32.19 -38.04 65.72
CA SER A 20 31.70 -39.45 65.78
C SER A 20 30.50 -39.81 64.87
N GLU A 21 30.32 -41.00 64.28
CA GLU A 21 31.06 -42.27 64.16
C GLU A 21 30.38 -43.11 63.05
N LYS A 22 31.09 -44.09 62.48
CA LYS A 22 30.58 -45.08 61.51
C LYS A 22 29.57 -46.06 62.16
N ARG A 23 28.61 -46.57 61.39
CA ARG A 23 28.08 -47.95 61.52
C ARG A 23 27.46 -48.47 60.21
N GLU A 24 27.88 -49.69 59.83
CA GLU A 24 27.32 -50.54 58.78
C GLU A 24 26.22 -51.50 59.32
N GLN A 25 25.57 -52.19 58.38
CA GLN A 25 24.66 -53.37 58.48
C GLN A 25 23.20 -53.02 58.82
N GLY A 26 22.17 -53.53 58.16
CA GLY A 26 21.98 -54.58 57.15
C GLY A 26 20.54 -55.08 57.30
N GLY A 27 19.82 -55.35 56.20
CA GLY A 27 18.45 -55.88 56.29
C GLY A 27 17.72 -55.95 54.94
N GLU A 28 17.56 -57.18 54.44
CA GLU A 28 16.93 -57.58 53.18
C GLU A 28 15.42 -57.33 53.12
N GLY A 29 14.86 -57.15 51.91
CA GLY A 29 13.40 -57.06 51.74
C GLY A 29 12.81 -56.86 50.33
N LYS A 30 13.25 -57.65 49.34
CA LYS A 30 12.51 -58.18 48.15
C LYS A 30 11.46 -57.35 47.36
N ARG A 31 11.57 -57.51 46.02
CA ARG A 31 10.59 -57.39 44.89
C ARG A 31 10.43 -55.95 44.34
N GLN A 32 10.60 -55.64 43.05
CA GLN A 32 10.55 -56.37 41.76
C GLN A 32 11.43 -55.66 40.70
N ASN A 33 12.05 -56.47 39.81
CA ASN A 33 12.26 -56.30 38.35
C ASN A 33 12.59 -54.90 37.77
N ALA A 34 13.55 -54.68 36.87
CA ALA A 34 14.55 -55.51 36.21
C ALA A 34 15.64 -54.59 35.64
N PHE A 35 16.88 -55.03 35.81
CA PHE A 35 18.10 -54.69 35.10
C PHE A 35 17.95 -54.00 33.72
N LEU A 36 18.45 -52.76 33.63
CA LEU A 36 19.01 -52.21 32.40
C LEU A 36 20.34 -52.93 32.10
N ARG A 37 20.37 -53.72 31.03
CA ARG A 37 21.60 -54.00 30.28
C ARG A 37 21.54 -53.26 28.93
N PRO A 38 22.70 -52.83 28.41
CA PRO A 38 22.76 -51.88 27.30
C PRO A 38 22.44 -52.62 25.99
N PHE A 39 21.33 -52.27 25.35
CA PHE A 39 21.12 -52.63 23.96
C PHE A 39 21.95 -51.70 23.09
N SER A 40 22.82 -52.31 22.28
CA SER A 40 23.66 -51.69 21.28
C SER A 40 22.82 -50.93 20.24
N GLY A 41 22.60 -49.64 20.45
CA GLY A 41 21.86 -48.75 19.54
C GLY A 41 22.57 -48.38 18.23
N LYS A 42 23.74 -48.98 17.92
CA LYS A 42 24.47 -48.65 16.69
C LYS A 42 23.95 -49.32 15.42
N LYS A 43 23.07 -50.34 15.51
CA LYS A 43 22.53 -51.04 14.33
C LYS A 43 21.20 -50.51 13.80
N LEU A 44 20.45 -49.73 14.59
CA LEU A 44 19.20 -49.09 14.12
C LEU A 44 19.40 -47.62 13.75
N PHE A 45 20.36 -46.92 14.36
CA PHE A 45 20.54 -45.49 14.12
C PHE A 45 21.04 -45.18 12.71
N LEU A 46 21.94 -45.99 12.15
CA LEU A 46 22.45 -45.81 10.79
C LEU A 46 21.37 -46.00 9.70
N PRO A 47 20.56 -47.07 9.73
CA PRO A 47 19.49 -47.22 8.74
C PRO A 47 18.36 -46.20 8.93
N LEU A 48 18.01 -45.80 10.16
CA LEU A 48 17.03 -44.72 10.39
C LEU A 48 17.53 -43.35 9.97
N PHE A 49 18.82 -43.05 10.19
CA PHE A 49 19.44 -41.81 9.75
C PHE A 49 19.61 -41.78 8.22
N ALA A 50 19.96 -42.91 7.60
CA ALA A 50 19.98 -43.04 6.15
C ALA A 50 18.57 -42.94 5.54
N LEU A 51 17.54 -43.50 6.20
CA LEU A 51 16.14 -43.36 5.78
C LEU A 51 15.65 -41.91 5.93
N PHE A 52 16.07 -41.22 6.99
CA PHE A 52 15.78 -39.79 7.19
C PHE A 52 16.48 -38.92 6.15
N LEU A 53 17.74 -39.20 5.80
CA LEU A 53 18.45 -38.53 4.72
C LEU A 53 17.84 -38.84 3.35
N LEU A 54 17.36 -40.07 3.13
CA LEU A 54 16.64 -40.44 1.91
C LEU A 54 15.28 -39.72 1.83
N PHE A 55 14.55 -39.61 2.94
CA PHE A 55 13.29 -38.85 3.03
C PHE A 55 13.53 -37.35 2.84
N ALA A 56 14.58 -36.79 3.45
CA ALA A 56 14.95 -35.40 3.27
C ALA A 56 15.37 -35.15 1.81
N ALA A 57 16.21 -36.02 1.24
CA ALA A 57 16.62 -35.93 -0.16
C ALA A 57 15.44 -36.10 -1.11
N LEU A 58 14.48 -37.01 -0.84
CA LEU A 58 13.24 -37.16 -1.61
C LEU A 58 12.28 -35.98 -1.41
N PHE A 59 12.24 -35.36 -0.23
CA PHE A 59 11.47 -34.15 0.05
C PHE A 59 12.06 -32.92 -0.65
N PHE A 60 13.40 -32.82 -0.70
CA PHE A 60 14.11 -31.79 -1.45
C PHE A 60 14.08 -32.06 -2.96
N LEU A 61 14.17 -33.32 -3.42
CA LEU A 61 13.96 -33.68 -4.83
C LEU A 61 12.50 -33.46 -5.22
N SER A 62 11.53 -33.74 -4.36
CA SER A 62 10.12 -33.41 -4.62
C SER A 62 9.89 -31.90 -4.59
N ARG A 63 10.70 -31.11 -3.89
CA ARG A 63 10.67 -29.63 -4.02
C ARG A 63 11.40 -29.10 -5.25
N LEU A 64 12.38 -29.84 -5.77
CA LEU A 64 13.11 -29.51 -7.01
C LEU A 64 12.41 -30.04 -8.27
N LEU A 65 11.60 -31.10 -8.15
CA LEU A 65 10.91 -31.78 -9.26
C LEU A 65 9.39 -31.62 -9.22
N SER A 66 8.78 -31.32 -8.05
CA SER A 66 7.50 -30.61 -8.10
C SER A 66 7.85 -29.18 -8.45
N PRO A 67 7.27 -28.62 -9.52
CA PRO A 67 7.10 -27.19 -9.53
C PRO A 67 6.33 -26.91 -8.23
N GLU A 68 6.95 -26.22 -7.27
CA GLU A 68 6.18 -25.26 -6.49
C GLU A 68 5.53 -24.38 -7.55
N LYS A 69 4.34 -24.78 -7.98
CA LYS A 69 3.39 -23.83 -8.52
C LYS A 69 3.28 -22.82 -7.40
N ARG A 70 3.99 -21.70 -7.57
CA ARG A 70 3.55 -20.42 -7.05
C ARG A 70 2.09 -20.31 -7.52
N GLU A 71 1.15 -20.74 -6.68
CA GLU A 71 -0.28 -20.69 -7.02
C GLU A 71 -0.71 -19.22 -7.22
N GLU A 72 -0.05 -18.27 -6.55
CA GLU A 72 -0.17 -16.83 -6.83
C GLU A 72 0.16 -16.45 -8.28
N GLY A 73 1.02 -17.22 -8.95
CA GLY A 73 1.39 -17.03 -10.35
C GLY A 73 0.37 -17.62 -11.33
N ALA A 74 -0.28 -18.73 -10.98
CA ALA A 74 -1.23 -19.44 -11.83
C ALA A 74 -2.67 -18.88 -11.76
N GLU A 75 -3.01 -18.17 -10.67
CA GLU A 75 -4.32 -17.51 -10.51
C GLU A 75 -4.41 -16.19 -11.30
N ARG A 76 -3.32 -15.40 -11.36
CA ARG A 76 -3.19 -14.26 -12.29
C ARG A 76 -3.19 -14.70 -13.77
N GLU A 77 -2.86 -15.96 -14.08
CA GLU A 77 -2.82 -16.48 -15.47
C GLU A 77 -4.18 -16.60 -16.15
N ARG A 78 -5.28 -16.54 -15.39
CA ARG A 78 -6.64 -16.72 -15.93
C ARG A 78 -7.39 -15.43 -16.21
N ARG A 79 -6.88 -14.27 -15.77
CA ARG A 79 -7.56 -12.99 -15.96
C ARG A 79 -7.36 -12.50 -17.39
N GLY A 80 -8.46 -12.38 -18.13
CA GLY A 80 -8.52 -11.77 -19.46
C GLY A 80 -8.57 -10.24 -19.41
N ILE A 81 -8.75 -9.61 -20.58
CA ILE A 81 -9.07 -8.19 -20.68
C ILE A 81 -10.57 -7.97 -20.84
N LEU A 82 -11.01 -6.82 -20.36
CA LEU A 82 -12.35 -6.29 -20.60
C LEU A 82 -12.28 -5.15 -21.60
N TYR A 83 -13.27 -5.04 -22.46
CA TYR A 83 -13.38 -3.91 -23.37
C TYR A 83 -14.82 -3.70 -23.85
N ILE A 84 -15.10 -2.50 -24.33
CA ILE A 84 -16.39 -2.14 -24.93
C ILE A 84 -16.23 -2.00 -26.45
N ALA A 85 -17.09 -2.68 -27.19
CA ALA A 85 -17.21 -2.52 -28.64
C ALA A 85 -18.69 -2.60 -29.02
N ASP A 86 -19.13 -1.77 -29.96
CA ASP A 86 -20.51 -1.78 -30.47
C ASP A 86 -21.60 -1.73 -29.38
N GLY A 87 -21.32 -1.02 -28.27
CA GLY A 87 -22.24 -0.88 -27.14
C GLY A 87 -22.36 -2.13 -26.25
N ARG A 88 -21.48 -3.13 -26.40
CA ARG A 88 -21.45 -4.35 -25.59
C ARG A 88 -20.15 -4.47 -24.80
N LEU A 89 -20.23 -5.16 -23.65
CA LEU A 89 -19.07 -5.51 -22.84
C LEU A 89 -18.56 -6.89 -23.24
N TYR A 90 -17.27 -6.98 -23.53
CA TYR A 90 -16.59 -8.20 -23.88
C TYR A 90 -15.55 -8.58 -22.84
N TYR A 91 -15.37 -9.89 -22.69
CA TYR A 91 -14.25 -10.52 -22.04
C TYR A 91 -13.42 -11.26 -23.08
N TYR A 92 -12.11 -11.11 -23.00
CA TYR A 92 -11.19 -11.81 -23.88
C TYR A 92 -10.00 -12.38 -23.13
N SER A 93 -9.78 -13.68 -23.27
CA SER A 93 -8.67 -14.42 -22.66
C SER A 93 -7.95 -15.32 -23.68
N GLY A 94 -7.88 -14.88 -24.93
CA GLY A 94 -7.38 -15.63 -26.09
C GLY A 94 -8.45 -16.49 -26.76
N GLY A 95 -8.41 -16.56 -28.09
CA GLY A 95 -9.44 -17.23 -28.90
C GLY A 95 -10.58 -16.31 -29.33
N LYS A 96 -11.83 -16.68 -29.08
CA LYS A 96 -13.00 -15.86 -29.45
C LYS A 96 -13.46 -14.99 -28.27
N PRO A 97 -13.68 -13.68 -28.47
CA PRO A 97 -14.29 -12.84 -27.45
C PRO A 97 -15.65 -13.35 -26.97
N VAL A 98 -15.90 -13.21 -25.67
CA VAL A 98 -17.16 -13.57 -25.03
C VAL A 98 -17.91 -12.30 -24.68
N ILE A 99 -19.16 -12.18 -25.12
CA ILE A 99 -20.05 -11.10 -24.70
C ILE A 99 -20.46 -11.36 -23.24
N LEU A 100 -20.13 -10.44 -22.34
CA LEU A 100 -20.58 -10.47 -20.96
C LEU A 100 -22.01 -9.92 -20.85
N THR A 101 -22.26 -8.77 -21.48
CA THR A 101 -23.59 -8.16 -21.57
C THR A 101 -23.75 -7.31 -22.83
N GLU A 102 -24.96 -7.28 -23.36
CA GLU A 102 -25.38 -6.38 -24.45
C GLU A 102 -25.79 -4.99 -23.95
N LYS A 103 -25.85 -4.79 -22.62
CA LYS A 103 -26.34 -3.56 -21.98
C LYS A 103 -25.22 -2.79 -21.30
N ALA A 104 -24.03 -2.82 -21.88
CA ALA A 104 -22.89 -2.06 -21.36
C ALA A 104 -23.19 -0.56 -21.46
N LEU A 105 -22.79 0.20 -20.43
CA LEU A 105 -23.06 1.62 -20.36
C LEU A 105 -22.22 2.41 -21.36
N ASN A 106 -22.82 3.46 -21.92
CA ASN A 106 -22.11 4.47 -22.69
C ASN A 106 -21.33 5.40 -21.74
N HIS A 107 -20.02 5.16 -21.62
CA HIS A 107 -18.85 6.06 -21.53
C HIS A 107 -18.88 7.45 -20.83
N ARG A 108 -19.98 7.95 -20.26
CA ARG A 108 -20.07 9.36 -19.82
C ARG A 108 -20.01 9.61 -18.31
N THR A 109 -19.82 8.59 -17.48
CA THR A 109 -19.93 8.78 -16.02
C THR A 109 -19.03 7.83 -15.23
N ILE A 110 -17.71 7.81 -15.48
CA ILE A 110 -16.77 7.08 -14.59
C ILE A 110 -15.43 7.81 -14.54
N THR A 111 -15.05 8.25 -13.34
CA THR A 111 -13.70 8.65 -12.93
C THR A 111 -13.19 7.63 -11.90
N ASP A 112 -11.90 7.34 -11.98
CA ASP A 112 -11.07 6.49 -11.09
C ASP A 112 -11.14 4.96 -11.27
N TYR A 113 -10.16 4.41 -12.00
CA TYR A 113 -9.08 3.54 -11.49
C TYR A 113 -8.10 3.23 -12.64
N ASN A 114 -6.81 3.13 -12.32
CA ASN A 114 -5.67 3.01 -13.25
C ASN A 114 -5.60 1.67 -14.01
N GLU A 115 -6.57 1.37 -14.88
CA GLU A 115 -6.43 0.36 -15.93
C GLU A 115 -7.07 0.85 -17.24
N TYR A 116 -6.26 0.95 -18.30
CA TYR A 116 -6.53 1.70 -19.54
C TYR A 116 -7.74 1.22 -20.39
N TYR A 117 -8.52 0.22 -19.94
CA TYR A 117 -9.71 -0.30 -20.65
C TYR A 117 -10.93 -0.64 -19.77
N THR A 118 -11.32 0.22 -18.83
CA THR A 118 -12.54 -0.06 -18.04
C THR A 118 -13.47 1.15 -17.91
N PRO A 119 -14.42 1.35 -18.86
CA PRO A 119 -15.59 2.18 -18.63
C PRO A 119 -16.72 1.29 -18.08
N LEU A 120 -16.49 0.63 -16.94
CA LEU A 120 -17.55 0.01 -16.15
C LEU A 120 -17.26 0.27 -14.68
N TYR A 121 -18.24 0.86 -14.01
CA TYR A 121 -18.10 1.38 -12.64
C TYR A 121 -17.62 0.32 -11.64
N ARG A 122 -17.69 -0.98 -12.00
CA ARG A 122 -16.97 -2.07 -11.32
C ARG A 122 -17.10 -3.38 -12.11
N ALA A 123 -16.00 -4.04 -12.44
CA ALA A 123 -15.98 -5.45 -12.85
C ALA A 123 -14.83 -6.15 -12.13
N GLU A 124 -15.12 -7.22 -11.41
CA GLU A 124 -14.13 -7.89 -10.57
C GLU A 124 -14.06 -9.39 -10.89
N TYR A 125 -12.84 -9.88 -11.08
CA TYR A 125 -12.57 -11.31 -11.19
C TYR A 125 -12.66 -11.97 -9.81
N THR A 126 -13.20 -13.18 -9.76
CA THR A 126 -13.04 -14.03 -8.58
C THR A 126 -11.55 -14.31 -8.33
N GLU A 127 -11.20 -14.62 -7.08
CA GLU A 127 -9.81 -14.93 -6.69
C GLU A 127 -9.19 -16.00 -7.61
N ASP A 128 -9.95 -17.05 -7.90
CA ASP A 128 -9.56 -18.17 -8.78
C ASP A 128 -9.59 -17.85 -10.29
N GLY A 129 -10.01 -16.63 -10.67
CA GLY A 129 -10.18 -16.17 -12.04
C GLY A 129 -11.18 -16.96 -12.88
N LYS A 130 -12.00 -17.82 -12.26
CA LYS A 130 -12.95 -18.68 -12.99
C LYS A 130 -14.29 -17.99 -13.24
N ALA A 131 -14.58 -16.87 -12.62
CA ALA A 131 -15.77 -16.08 -12.88
C ALA A 131 -15.46 -14.57 -12.81
N ILE A 132 -16.38 -13.79 -13.36
CA ILE A 132 -16.36 -12.34 -13.29
C ILE A 132 -17.71 -11.82 -12.83
N LEU A 133 -17.67 -10.85 -11.91
CA LEU A 133 -18.83 -10.10 -11.45
C LEU A 133 -18.81 -8.71 -12.08
N PHE A 134 -19.97 -8.23 -12.51
CA PHE A 134 -20.10 -6.94 -13.18
C PHE A 134 -21.52 -6.39 -13.09
N TYR A 135 -21.66 -5.10 -13.35
CA TYR A 135 -22.96 -4.44 -13.44
C TYR A 135 -23.56 -4.48 -14.84
N GLU A 136 -24.87 -4.69 -14.93
CA GLU A 136 -25.72 -4.28 -16.05
C GLU A 136 -26.59 -3.08 -15.64
N GLU A 137 -26.96 -2.22 -16.60
CA GLU A 137 -27.97 -1.17 -16.40
C GLU A 137 -27.66 -0.19 -15.24
N PHE A 138 -26.39 0.03 -14.91
CA PHE A 138 -26.00 0.90 -13.78
C PHE A 138 -26.23 2.39 -14.10
N ASP A 139 -27.01 3.08 -13.28
CA ASP A 139 -27.46 4.46 -13.54
C ASP A 139 -26.64 5.53 -12.80
N GLY A 140 -25.54 5.15 -12.15
CA GLY A 140 -24.75 6.00 -11.26
C GLY A 140 -25.12 5.89 -9.78
N LYS A 141 -26.27 5.27 -9.45
CA LYS A 141 -26.73 5.05 -8.07
C LYS A 141 -26.93 3.58 -7.74
N GLY A 142 -27.23 2.77 -8.76
CA GLY A 142 -27.28 1.32 -8.63
C GLY A 142 -27.48 0.65 -9.97
N GLY A 143 -27.25 -0.66 -10.00
CA GLY A 143 -27.39 -1.48 -11.20
C GLY A 143 -27.76 -2.91 -10.87
N ARG A 144 -27.89 -3.73 -11.90
CA ARG A 144 -28.05 -5.17 -11.73
C ARG A 144 -26.68 -5.83 -11.60
N LEU A 145 -26.42 -6.46 -10.47
CA LEU A 145 -25.21 -7.25 -10.26
C LEU A 145 -25.36 -8.62 -10.93
N CYS A 146 -24.42 -8.96 -11.78
CA CYS A 146 -24.38 -10.21 -12.53
C CYS A 146 -23.05 -10.95 -12.30
N VAL A 147 -23.07 -12.27 -12.49
CA VAL A 147 -21.89 -13.12 -12.52
C VAL A 147 -21.89 -13.99 -13.77
N LYS A 148 -20.70 -14.21 -14.34
CA LYS A 148 -20.51 -15.15 -15.46
C LYS A 148 -19.27 -15.99 -15.22
N GLY A 149 -19.39 -17.31 -15.35
CA GLY A 149 -18.23 -18.19 -15.34
C GLY A 149 -17.46 -18.12 -16.65
N LEU A 150 -16.14 -18.31 -16.53
CA LEU A 150 -15.13 -18.15 -17.57
C LEU A 150 -14.46 -19.48 -17.94
N SER A 151 -14.97 -20.62 -17.44
CA SER A 151 -14.35 -21.94 -17.64
C SER A 151 -14.66 -22.53 -19.03
N PRO A 152 -13.68 -23.13 -19.75
CA PRO A 152 -13.87 -23.62 -21.12
C PRO A 152 -14.71 -24.90 -21.27
N SER A 153 -15.00 -25.61 -20.18
CA SER A 153 -15.48 -26.99 -20.21
C SER A 153 -16.99 -27.19 -20.12
N GLU A 154 -17.77 -26.13 -19.96
CA GLU A 154 -19.23 -26.26 -19.91
C GLU A 154 -19.86 -25.26 -20.88
N GLY A 155 -20.56 -25.79 -21.87
CA GLY A 155 -21.22 -24.98 -22.88
C GLY A 155 -22.14 -23.94 -22.24
N LYS A 156 -22.03 -22.69 -22.68
CA LYS A 156 -22.96 -21.59 -22.40
C LYS A 156 -23.38 -21.50 -20.92
N GLU A 157 -22.47 -21.18 -20.01
CA GLU A 157 -22.93 -20.53 -18.78
C GLU A 157 -23.54 -19.17 -19.16
N GLU A 158 -24.87 -19.09 -19.08
CA GLU A 158 -25.61 -17.84 -19.22
C GLU A 158 -25.19 -16.89 -18.10
N THR A 159 -25.14 -15.60 -18.42
CA THR A 159 -24.92 -14.56 -17.41
C THR A 159 -26.00 -14.68 -16.34
N ARG A 160 -25.61 -14.97 -15.10
CA ARG A 160 -26.53 -15.12 -13.98
C ARG A 160 -26.70 -13.80 -13.27
N ARG A 161 -27.94 -13.36 -13.13
CA ARG A 161 -28.32 -12.24 -12.28
C ARG A 161 -28.21 -12.63 -10.80
N ILE A 162 -27.56 -11.79 -9.99
CA ILE A 162 -27.48 -11.93 -8.53
C ILE A 162 -28.56 -11.06 -7.87
N ALA A 163 -28.55 -9.75 -8.13
CA ALA A 163 -29.48 -8.79 -7.52
C ALA A 163 -29.71 -7.57 -8.42
N ASP A 164 -30.80 -6.84 -8.19
CA ASP A 164 -31.06 -5.53 -8.80
C ASP A 164 -30.77 -4.42 -7.78
N SER A 165 -30.63 -3.18 -8.26
CA SER A 165 -30.45 -1.97 -7.44
C SER A 165 -29.23 -2.03 -6.51
N VAL A 166 -28.21 -2.77 -6.92
CA VAL A 166 -26.94 -2.88 -6.19
C VAL A 166 -26.13 -1.61 -6.43
N SER A 167 -25.78 -0.92 -5.35
CA SER A 167 -24.96 0.29 -5.38
C SER A 167 -23.48 0.00 -5.20
N ASP A 168 -23.15 -1.09 -4.51
CA ASP A 168 -21.76 -1.49 -4.27
C ASP A 168 -21.63 -3.01 -4.04
N PHE A 169 -20.46 -3.59 -4.32
CA PHE A 169 -20.17 -5.00 -4.04
C PHE A 169 -18.68 -5.25 -3.84
N GLY A 170 -18.32 -6.39 -3.25
CA GLY A 170 -16.92 -6.83 -3.20
C GLY A 170 -16.78 -8.32 -3.01
N ILE A 171 -15.72 -8.88 -3.57
CA ILE A 171 -15.39 -10.29 -3.50
C ILE A 171 -14.40 -10.53 -2.34
N LEU A 172 -14.65 -11.56 -1.53
CA LEU A 172 -13.73 -12.03 -0.49
C LEU A 172 -13.13 -13.39 -0.89
N LYS A 173 -12.20 -13.91 -0.08
CA LYS A 173 -11.56 -15.20 -0.34
C LYS A 173 -12.58 -16.32 -0.57
N GLY A 174 -12.29 -17.19 -1.54
CA GLY A 174 -13.16 -18.28 -1.93
C GLY A 174 -14.41 -17.83 -2.71
N GLU A 175 -15.59 -18.36 -2.36
CA GLU A 175 -16.84 -18.06 -3.09
C GLU A 175 -17.64 -16.88 -2.51
N LYS A 176 -17.06 -16.15 -1.57
CA LYS A 176 -17.77 -15.16 -0.74
C LYS A 176 -17.92 -13.81 -1.44
N LEU A 177 -19.12 -13.24 -1.33
CA LEU A 177 -19.52 -11.97 -1.90
C LEU A 177 -20.29 -11.17 -0.86
N TRP A 178 -20.06 -9.85 -0.84
CA TRP A 178 -21.01 -8.91 -0.24
C TRP A 178 -21.53 -7.93 -1.29
N TYR A 179 -22.75 -7.44 -1.11
CA TYR A 179 -23.25 -6.30 -1.88
C TYR A 179 -24.17 -5.41 -1.05
N ARG A 180 -24.26 -4.15 -1.45
CA ARG A 180 -25.17 -3.15 -0.87
C ARG A 180 -26.32 -2.87 -1.82
N SER A 181 -27.53 -2.88 -1.29
CA SER A 181 -28.75 -2.43 -1.98
C SER A 181 -29.51 -1.48 -1.07
N GLY A 182 -29.52 -0.19 -1.43
CA GLY A 182 -30.04 0.85 -0.55
C GLY A 182 -29.26 0.91 0.77
N LYS A 183 -29.95 0.74 1.90
CA LYS A 183 -29.35 0.70 3.24
C LYS A 183 -28.98 -0.72 3.69
N GLU A 184 -29.26 -1.74 2.90
CA GLU A 184 -29.09 -3.13 3.31
C GLU A 184 -27.76 -3.67 2.79
N LEU A 185 -27.05 -4.41 3.65
CA LEU A 185 -25.86 -5.16 3.32
C LEU A 185 -26.18 -6.65 3.25
N PHE A 186 -25.85 -7.27 2.13
CA PHE A 186 -26.04 -8.69 1.88
C PHE A 186 -24.71 -9.41 1.82
N PHE A 187 -24.69 -10.66 2.25
CA PHE A 187 -23.51 -11.51 2.28
C PHE A 187 -23.87 -12.95 1.92
N GLY A 188 -23.00 -13.65 1.20
CA GLY A 188 -23.24 -15.03 0.81
C GLY A 188 -22.26 -15.53 -0.22
N SER A 189 -22.68 -16.53 -1.01
CA SER A 189 -21.88 -17.05 -2.11
C SER A 189 -22.33 -16.48 -3.44
N TYR A 190 -21.40 -16.02 -4.28
CA TYR A 190 -21.74 -15.58 -5.65
C TYR A 190 -22.23 -16.73 -6.54
N ARG A 191 -22.18 -17.99 -6.10
CA ARG A 191 -22.83 -19.15 -6.73
C ARG A 191 -24.09 -19.62 -6.00
N GLY A 192 -24.22 -19.28 -4.74
CA GLY A 192 -25.30 -19.74 -3.87
C GLY A 192 -26.35 -18.66 -3.59
N GLU A 193 -26.97 -18.82 -2.42
CA GLU A 193 -27.91 -17.86 -1.85
C GLU A 193 -27.17 -16.69 -1.19
N MET A 194 -27.86 -15.56 -1.15
CA MET A 194 -27.41 -14.32 -0.50
C MET A 194 -28.37 -14.02 0.63
N GLU A 195 -27.82 -13.77 1.82
CA GLU A 195 -28.61 -13.41 2.99
C GLU A 195 -28.38 -11.94 3.36
N LYS A 196 -29.42 -11.31 3.89
CA LYS A 196 -29.30 -9.97 4.46
C LYS A 196 -28.53 -10.07 5.76
N LEU A 197 -27.41 -9.37 5.85
CA LEU A 197 -26.52 -9.41 7.00
C LEU A 197 -26.85 -8.30 8.00
N CYS A 198 -27.04 -7.07 7.53
CA CYS A 198 -27.45 -5.95 8.37
C CYS A 198 -28.12 -4.81 7.58
N GLU A 199 -28.64 -3.84 8.32
CA GLU A 199 -29.15 -2.58 7.79
C GLU A 199 -28.30 -1.41 8.27
N ASP A 200 -28.31 -0.35 7.45
CA ASP A 200 -27.68 0.95 7.68
C ASP A 200 -26.15 0.91 7.73
N ALA A 201 -25.49 -0.10 7.15
CA ALA A 201 -24.04 -0.15 7.05
C ALA A 201 -23.52 0.86 6.01
N ALA A 202 -23.07 2.02 6.48
CA ALA A 202 -22.47 3.06 5.65
C ALA A 202 -21.05 2.69 5.20
N GLU A 203 -20.28 2.07 6.08
CA GLU A 203 -18.93 1.55 5.83
C GLU A 203 -18.81 0.12 6.37
N GLN A 204 -18.06 -0.73 5.69
CA GLN A 204 -18.00 -2.17 5.95
C GLN A 204 -16.58 -2.72 5.79
N PHE A 205 -16.16 -3.52 6.77
CA PHE A 205 -14.85 -4.14 6.83
C PHE A 205 -15.04 -5.61 7.15
N PHE A 206 -14.73 -6.46 6.18
CA PHE A 206 -14.78 -7.91 6.36
C PHE A 206 -13.39 -8.44 6.73
N SER A 207 -13.39 -9.45 7.58
CA SER A 207 -12.21 -10.31 7.76
C SER A 207 -11.82 -10.96 6.43
N GLU A 208 -10.54 -11.27 6.24
CA GLU A 208 -10.04 -11.87 5.00
C GLU A 208 -10.74 -13.18 4.64
N ASP A 209 -11.10 -13.97 5.65
CA ASP A 209 -11.84 -15.22 5.47
C ASP A 209 -13.35 -14.98 5.37
N GLY A 210 -13.83 -13.76 5.59
CA GLY A 210 -15.24 -13.37 5.59
C GLY A 210 -16.07 -14.10 6.64
N SER A 211 -15.53 -14.37 7.82
CA SER A 211 -16.25 -14.93 8.97
C SER A 211 -16.84 -13.85 9.90
N GLU A 212 -16.20 -12.68 9.91
CA GLU A 212 -16.51 -11.53 10.76
C GLU A 212 -16.65 -10.25 9.93
N LEU A 213 -17.54 -9.37 10.39
CA LEU A 213 -17.79 -8.03 9.85
C LEU A 213 -17.70 -6.98 10.98
N ILE A 214 -16.95 -5.91 10.73
CA ILE A 214 -17.09 -4.63 11.43
C ILE A 214 -17.75 -3.65 10.47
N TYR A 215 -18.81 -2.98 10.90
CA TYR A 215 -19.46 -1.95 10.08
C TYR A 215 -19.80 -0.72 10.90
N ALA A 216 -19.78 0.44 10.24
CA ALA A 216 -20.26 1.70 10.79
C ALA A 216 -21.67 1.99 10.28
N ASP A 217 -22.58 2.37 11.17
CA ASP A 217 -23.89 2.87 10.76
C ASP A 217 -23.84 4.33 10.28
N SER A 218 -24.95 4.85 9.74
CA SER A 218 -25.01 6.23 9.25
C SER A 218 -24.85 7.30 10.33
N GLU A 219 -24.93 6.91 11.61
CA GLU A 219 -24.66 7.77 12.77
C GLU A 219 -23.23 7.60 13.31
N GLY A 220 -22.39 6.79 12.66
CA GLY A 220 -21.02 6.51 13.08
C GLY A 220 -20.92 5.57 14.29
N LYS A 221 -21.94 4.77 14.60
CA LYS A 221 -21.81 3.69 15.60
C LYS A 221 -21.19 2.48 14.94
N LEU A 222 -20.20 1.89 15.61
CA LEU A 222 -19.53 0.69 15.14
C LEU A 222 -20.15 -0.55 15.74
N TYR A 223 -20.42 -1.53 14.89
CA TYR A 223 -20.89 -2.85 15.29
C TYR A 223 -19.98 -3.93 14.77
N ARG A 224 -19.87 -5.01 15.55
CA ARG A 224 -19.22 -6.27 15.16
C ARG A 224 -20.28 -7.37 15.11
N LEU A 225 -20.20 -8.22 14.11
CA LEU A 225 -20.98 -9.45 14.02
C LEU A 225 -20.23 -10.54 13.25
N SER A 226 -20.54 -11.79 13.59
CA SER A 226 -20.25 -12.93 12.73
C SER A 226 -21.14 -12.87 11.49
N THR A 227 -20.62 -13.35 10.35
CA THR A 227 -21.38 -13.48 9.10
C THR A 227 -22.27 -14.71 9.07
N GLU A 228 -22.25 -15.55 10.11
CA GLU A 228 -23.15 -16.69 10.23
C GLU A 228 -24.61 -16.25 10.40
N SER A 229 -25.53 -17.03 9.83
CA SER A 229 -26.95 -16.71 9.88
C SER A 229 -27.46 -16.65 11.33
N GLY A 230 -28.17 -15.58 11.66
CA GLY A 230 -28.73 -15.37 13.00
C GLY A 230 -27.74 -14.85 14.05
N ALA A 231 -26.52 -14.46 13.67
CA ALA A 231 -25.56 -13.85 14.59
C ALA A 231 -26.08 -12.52 15.17
N GLU A 232 -25.90 -12.32 16.47
CA GLU A 232 -26.23 -11.06 17.13
C GLU A 232 -25.17 -10.00 16.85
N ARG A 233 -25.59 -8.82 16.36
CA ARG A 233 -24.70 -7.65 16.28
C ARG A 233 -24.44 -7.06 17.65
N ARG A 234 -23.19 -6.66 17.89
CA ARG A 234 -22.75 -6.02 19.14
C ARG A 234 -22.20 -4.64 18.85
N LYS A 235 -22.65 -3.61 19.57
CA LYS A 235 -22.06 -2.27 19.49
C LYS A 235 -20.68 -2.32 20.13
N VAL A 236 -19.64 -2.02 19.37
CA VAL A 236 -18.25 -2.08 19.82
C VAL A 236 -17.61 -0.68 19.91
N GLY A 237 -18.16 0.31 19.22
CA GLY A 237 -17.63 1.67 19.21
C GLY A 237 -18.66 2.71 18.76
N GLU A 238 -18.22 3.96 18.72
CA GLU A 238 -19.02 5.11 18.29
C GLU A 238 -18.12 6.25 17.81
N ASN A 239 -18.76 7.24 17.17
CA ASN A 239 -18.11 8.38 16.53
C ASN A 239 -17.11 7.93 15.46
N PHE A 240 -17.46 6.94 14.63
CA PHE A 240 -16.67 6.57 13.48
C PHE A 240 -16.88 7.59 12.36
N ALA A 241 -15.78 8.10 11.82
CA ALA A 241 -15.74 8.88 10.59
C ALA A 241 -14.91 8.19 9.51
N GLU A 242 -13.77 7.61 9.89
CA GLU A 242 -12.86 6.92 8.97
C GLU A 242 -12.09 5.79 9.66
N ALA A 243 -11.79 4.74 8.90
CA ALA A 243 -10.87 3.69 9.31
C ALA A 243 -9.43 4.11 8.98
N LEU A 244 -8.54 4.00 9.96
CA LEU A 244 -7.13 4.37 9.80
C LEU A 244 -6.26 3.16 9.45
N SER A 245 -6.46 2.03 10.14
CA SER A 245 -5.68 0.81 9.95
C SER A 245 -6.40 -0.38 10.58
N TYR A 246 -6.36 -1.54 9.93
CA TYR A 246 -6.89 -2.77 10.49
C TYR A 246 -6.16 -4.00 9.95
N ASN A 247 -6.21 -5.09 10.70
CA ASN A 247 -5.63 -6.37 10.27
C ASN A 247 -6.68 -7.27 9.61
N GLY A 248 -6.24 -8.28 8.86
CA GLY A 248 -7.13 -9.20 8.15
C GLY A 248 -8.10 -10.00 9.02
N SER A 249 -7.82 -10.17 10.33
CA SER A 249 -8.76 -10.81 11.27
C SER A 249 -9.74 -9.84 11.94
N LEU A 250 -9.56 -8.53 11.74
CA LEU A 250 -10.31 -7.45 12.39
C LEU A 250 -10.23 -7.43 13.93
N ASP A 251 -9.26 -8.12 14.52
CA ASP A 251 -9.02 -8.05 15.98
C ASP A 251 -8.30 -6.78 16.40
N ARG A 252 -7.69 -6.08 15.44
CA ARG A 252 -7.08 -4.77 15.61
C ARG A 252 -7.68 -3.83 14.59
N PHE A 253 -8.37 -2.80 15.08
CA PHE A 253 -9.03 -1.83 14.22
C PHE A 253 -8.86 -0.41 14.79
N PHE A 254 -8.17 0.44 14.06
CA PHE A 254 -7.93 1.84 14.40
C PHE A 254 -8.86 2.74 13.59
N TYR A 255 -9.49 3.69 14.25
CA TYR A 255 -10.42 4.61 13.59
C TYR A 255 -10.40 6.01 14.22
N ALA A 256 -10.86 7.00 13.47
CA ALA A 256 -10.97 8.39 13.91
C ALA A 256 -12.43 8.88 13.90
N ASP A 257 -12.70 9.94 14.67
CA ASP A 257 -14.01 10.62 14.70
C ASP A 257 -14.13 11.83 13.79
N GLY A 258 -13.09 12.12 13.00
CA GLY A 258 -13.02 13.30 12.12
C GLY A 258 -12.91 14.63 12.89
N LYS A 259 -12.76 14.60 14.22
CA LYS A 259 -12.59 15.77 15.09
C LYS A 259 -11.31 15.70 15.91
N GLY A 260 -10.42 14.76 15.58
CA GLY A 260 -9.11 14.57 16.20
C GLY A 260 -9.06 13.47 17.26
N ALA A 261 -10.18 12.86 17.65
CA ALA A 261 -10.11 11.73 18.57
C ALA A 261 -9.79 10.43 17.82
N LEU A 262 -8.85 9.66 18.36
CA LEU A 262 -8.36 8.41 17.79
C LEU A 262 -8.72 7.25 18.72
N TYR A 263 -9.13 6.14 18.13
CA TYR A 263 -9.63 4.97 18.84
C TYR A 263 -8.97 3.69 18.35
N PHE A 264 -8.81 2.74 19.25
CA PHE A 264 -8.37 1.39 18.98
C PHE A 264 -9.42 0.41 19.49
N LEU A 265 -9.95 -0.41 18.60
CA LEU A 265 -10.81 -1.54 18.93
C LEU A 265 -9.95 -2.81 18.99
N GLU A 266 -9.95 -3.44 20.16
CA GLU A 266 -9.34 -4.75 20.42
C GLU A 266 -10.43 -5.74 20.83
N GLY A 267 -10.74 -6.70 19.96
CA GLY A 267 -11.86 -7.60 20.15
C GLY A 267 -13.20 -6.85 20.17
N GLU A 268 -13.80 -6.71 21.36
CA GLU A 268 -15.06 -5.97 21.59
C GLU A 268 -14.84 -4.66 22.36
N ARG A 269 -13.61 -4.39 22.80
CA ARG A 269 -13.31 -3.24 23.64
C ARG A 269 -12.71 -2.11 22.80
N THR A 270 -13.38 -0.97 22.80
CA THR A 270 -12.81 0.27 22.29
C THR A 270 -12.02 1.00 23.37
N VAL A 271 -10.80 1.40 23.02
CA VAL A 271 -9.89 2.21 23.82
C VAL A 271 -9.71 3.54 23.10
N LYS A 272 -9.90 4.64 23.81
CA LYS A 272 -9.55 5.97 23.30
C LYS A 272 -8.04 6.17 23.44
N ILE A 273 -7.38 6.50 22.33
CA ILE A 273 -5.94 6.76 22.26
C ILE A 273 -5.70 8.25 22.50
N GLU A 274 -6.27 9.09 21.64
CA GLU A 274 -6.07 10.53 21.62
C GLU A 274 -7.42 11.25 21.48
N VAL A 275 -7.51 12.50 21.93
CA VAL A 275 -8.70 13.36 21.84
C VAL A 275 -8.51 14.57 20.93
N ASP A 276 -7.28 15.00 20.66
CA ASP A 276 -6.96 16.17 19.82
C ASP A 276 -5.73 15.92 18.93
N ALA A 277 -5.76 14.81 18.18
CA ALA A 277 -4.80 14.55 17.14
C ALA A 277 -5.02 15.52 15.97
N LYS A 278 -3.93 16.11 15.47
CA LYS A 278 -3.96 16.98 14.29
C LYS A 278 -3.98 16.20 13.00
N GLU A 279 -3.32 15.06 12.99
CA GLU A 279 -3.23 14.16 11.84
C GLU A 279 -2.99 12.74 12.34
N ALA A 280 -3.50 11.75 11.63
CA ALA A 280 -3.23 10.34 11.88
C ALA A 280 -3.07 9.56 10.57
N ARG A 281 -2.20 8.54 10.60
CA ARG A 281 -1.91 7.65 9.49
C ARG A 281 -1.81 6.21 9.99
N GLY A 282 -2.43 5.28 9.26
CA GLY A 282 -2.37 3.86 9.53
C GLY A 282 -1.02 3.23 9.22
N GLN A 283 -0.65 2.20 9.99
CA GLN A 283 0.42 1.26 9.63
C GLN A 283 -0.17 0.07 8.87
N SER A 284 0.67 -0.59 8.07
CA SER A 284 0.30 -1.76 7.27
C SER A 284 -0.16 -2.91 8.17
N GLY A 285 -1.18 -3.63 7.73
CA GLY A 285 -1.66 -4.85 8.40
C GLY A 285 -2.21 -4.65 9.81
N GLY A 286 -2.60 -3.43 10.21
CA GLY A 286 -3.18 -3.21 11.54
C GLY A 286 -2.17 -3.14 12.69
N GLU A 287 -0.89 -2.91 12.41
CA GLU A 287 0.17 -2.90 13.43
C GLU A 287 0.17 -1.65 14.33
N GLY A 288 -0.55 -0.59 13.94
CA GLY A 288 -0.64 0.63 14.73
C GLY A 288 -1.00 1.85 13.90
N ILE A 289 -0.82 3.02 14.52
CA ILE A 289 -0.97 4.33 13.90
C ILE A 289 0.19 5.25 14.24
N LEU A 290 0.49 6.17 13.32
CA LEU A 290 1.30 7.36 13.57
C LEU A 290 0.35 8.56 13.69
N PHE A 291 0.59 9.46 14.62
CA PHE A 291 -0.25 10.65 14.76
C PHE A 291 0.52 11.84 15.30
N LEU A 292 0.03 13.04 14.97
CA LEU A 292 0.53 14.30 15.50
C LEU A 292 -0.34 14.79 16.64
N ARG A 293 0.30 15.18 17.74
CA ARG A 293 -0.31 15.89 18.87
C ARG A 293 0.23 17.31 18.93
N SER A 294 -0.59 18.27 19.37
CA SER A 294 -0.11 19.63 19.69
C SER A 294 1.09 19.56 20.64
N GLY A 295 2.20 20.17 20.22
CA GLY A 295 3.41 20.32 21.04
C GLY A 295 3.57 21.76 21.53
N ASP A 296 4.30 21.95 22.63
CA ASP A 296 4.71 23.29 23.07
C ASP A 296 5.87 23.78 22.19
N PHE A 297 5.54 24.59 21.18
CA PHE A 297 6.53 25.14 20.24
C PHE A 297 6.80 26.64 20.45
N ASP A 298 8.07 27.04 20.36
CA ASP A 298 8.47 28.45 20.41
C ASP A 298 8.36 29.13 19.03
N TYR A 299 7.14 29.59 18.73
CA TYR A 299 6.81 30.34 17.51
C TYR A 299 7.60 31.64 17.35
N SER A 300 8.22 32.18 18.40
CA SER A 300 8.99 33.43 18.30
C SER A 300 10.23 33.32 17.42
N ARG A 301 10.69 32.10 17.11
CA ARG A 301 11.79 31.84 16.19
C ARG A 301 11.44 32.11 14.73
N PHE A 302 10.20 31.85 14.33
CA PHE A 302 9.75 31.98 12.94
C PHE A 302 8.94 33.23 12.67
N PHE A 303 8.39 33.87 13.72
CA PHE A 303 7.50 35.00 13.55
C PHE A 303 8.05 36.28 14.19
N ASP A 304 7.89 37.38 13.48
CA ASP A 304 8.05 38.74 13.98
C ASP A 304 6.67 39.30 14.37
N PHE A 305 6.51 39.56 15.66
CA PHE A 305 5.28 40.09 16.27
C PHE A 305 5.25 41.62 16.28
N SER A 306 6.31 42.30 15.81
CA SER A 306 6.33 43.75 15.76
C SER A 306 5.20 44.30 14.87
N GLY A 307 4.62 45.42 15.29
CA GLY A 307 3.48 46.04 14.61
C GLY A 307 2.11 45.49 15.00
N LEU A 308 2.04 44.44 15.83
CA LEU A 308 0.79 43.99 16.45
C LEU A 308 0.51 44.76 17.75
N THR A 309 -0.77 44.91 18.11
CA THR A 309 -1.15 45.34 19.46
C THR A 309 -0.95 44.20 20.47
N GLU A 310 -0.83 44.54 21.77
CA GLU A 310 -0.70 43.53 22.83
C GLU A 310 -1.85 42.51 22.83
N GLU A 311 -3.08 42.96 22.53
CA GLU A 311 -4.25 42.08 22.47
C GLU A 311 -4.18 41.12 21.27
N GLN A 312 -3.74 41.61 20.10
CA GLN A 312 -3.55 40.79 18.90
C GLN A 312 -2.45 39.75 19.11
N GLU A 313 -1.31 40.15 19.64
CA GLU A 313 -0.21 39.24 19.95
C GLU A 313 -0.65 38.17 20.96
N ARG A 314 -1.33 38.56 22.04
CA ARG A 314 -1.83 37.61 23.04
C ARG A 314 -2.81 36.62 22.45
N LYS A 315 -3.73 37.07 21.59
CA LYS A 315 -4.70 36.20 20.90
C LYS A 315 -3.99 35.23 19.96
N LEU A 316 -3.06 35.71 19.14
CA LEU A 316 -2.27 34.90 18.21
C LEU A 316 -1.42 33.83 18.91
N ARG A 317 -0.70 34.20 19.98
CA ARG A 317 0.08 33.25 20.77
C ARG A 317 -0.80 32.17 21.39
N ARG A 318 -2.01 32.52 21.82
CA ARG A 318 -2.98 31.56 22.33
C ARG A 318 -3.46 30.63 21.21
N GLU A 319 -3.82 31.17 20.05
CA GLU A 319 -4.25 30.38 18.87
C GLU A 319 -3.16 29.42 18.40
N MET A 320 -1.91 29.90 18.29
CA MET A 320 -0.74 29.07 17.97
C MET A 320 -0.53 27.95 19.00
N LYS A 321 -0.69 28.24 20.30
CA LYS A 321 -0.56 27.24 21.37
C LYS A 321 -1.71 26.23 21.40
N GLU A 322 -2.93 26.67 21.11
CA GLU A 322 -4.11 25.82 21.02
C GLU A 322 -4.16 25.04 19.69
N GLY A 323 -3.17 25.23 18.81
CA GLY A 323 -3.09 24.56 17.51
C GLY A 323 -4.17 25.01 16.53
N GLY A 324 -4.74 26.20 16.74
CA GLY A 324 -5.78 26.78 15.90
C GLY A 324 -5.18 27.45 14.67
N GLY A 325 -5.39 26.84 13.50
CA GLY A 325 -5.29 27.54 12.21
C GLY A 325 -3.98 27.39 11.44
N GLY A 326 -3.49 26.16 11.26
CA GLY A 326 -2.52 25.86 10.21
C GLY A 326 -2.96 24.63 9.45
N GLU A 327 -3.23 24.74 8.15
CA GLU A 327 -3.59 23.62 7.27
C GLU A 327 -2.49 22.54 7.14
N ASN A 328 -1.40 22.62 7.89
CA ASN A 328 -0.25 21.72 7.77
C ASN A 328 0.17 21.16 9.14
N GLY A 329 0.41 19.86 9.19
CA GLY A 329 0.68 19.07 10.39
C GLY A 329 1.97 19.44 11.12
N PHE A 330 1.86 20.35 12.09
CA PHE A 330 2.92 20.64 13.06
C PHE A 330 2.59 19.99 14.40
N GLY A 331 3.58 19.36 15.05
CA GLY A 331 3.38 18.85 16.40
C GLY A 331 4.44 17.89 16.87
N ASP A 332 4.14 17.22 17.96
CA ASP A 332 4.89 16.07 18.43
C ASP A 332 4.37 14.81 17.73
N LEU A 333 5.28 14.06 17.11
CA LEU A 333 4.96 12.83 16.39
C LEU A 333 4.99 11.65 17.35
N PHE A 334 3.88 10.93 17.42
CA PHE A 334 3.72 9.73 18.22
C PHE A 334 3.46 8.50 17.35
N ARG A 335 3.80 7.34 17.90
CA ARG A 335 3.32 6.03 17.46
C ARG A 335 2.46 5.41 18.54
N SER A 336 1.35 4.81 18.15
CA SER A 336 0.54 3.95 19.02
C SER A 336 0.34 2.58 18.40
N ASP A 337 0.48 1.53 19.21
CA ASP A 337 0.02 0.17 18.89
C ASP A 337 -1.38 -0.12 19.47
N GLY A 338 -2.06 0.93 19.95
CA GLY A 338 -3.37 0.86 20.61
C GLY A 338 -3.30 0.64 22.12
N ARG A 339 -2.17 0.17 22.66
CA ARG A 339 -1.97 -0.07 24.09
C ARG A 339 -0.94 0.88 24.70
N LYS A 340 0.05 1.28 23.92
CA LYS A 340 1.11 2.18 24.33
C LYS A 340 1.38 3.23 23.26
N GLU A 341 1.51 4.46 23.72
CA GLU A 341 2.03 5.56 22.92
C GLU A 341 3.53 5.74 23.15
N SER A 342 4.25 6.04 22.07
CA SER A 342 5.67 6.38 22.10
C SER A 342 5.90 7.65 21.31
N LEU A 343 6.46 8.66 21.97
CA LEU A 343 6.96 9.87 21.30
C LEU A 343 8.13 9.47 20.40
N LEU A 344 8.03 9.81 19.12
CA LEU A 344 9.06 9.56 18.11
C LEU A 344 9.93 10.79 17.86
N ALA A 345 9.29 11.96 17.74
CA ALA A 345 9.98 13.23 17.52
C ALA A 345 9.14 14.39 18.07
N SER A 346 9.80 15.40 18.62
CA SER A 346 9.13 16.60 19.12
C SER A 346 9.21 17.73 18.11
N SER A 347 8.14 18.52 18.03
CA SER A 347 8.08 19.75 17.24
C SER A 347 8.57 19.56 15.80
N VAL A 348 7.83 18.75 15.03
CA VAL A 348 8.14 18.44 13.63
C VAL A 348 7.12 19.05 12.68
N ILE A 349 7.55 19.30 11.45
CA ILE A 349 6.69 19.35 10.25
C ILE A 349 6.72 17.97 9.61
N LEU A 350 5.58 17.50 9.12
CA LEU A 350 5.56 16.31 8.27
C LEU A 350 5.58 16.71 6.79
N ASP A 351 6.35 15.94 6.02
CA ASP A 351 6.24 15.85 4.57
C ASP A 351 6.12 14.36 4.19
N GLU A 352 5.75 14.07 2.95
CA GLU A 352 5.52 12.71 2.47
C GLU A 352 6.60 12.30 1.44
N ALA A 353 7.03 11.05 1.51
CA ALA A 353 7.75 10.40 0.42
C ALA A 353 6.78 9.42 -0.27
N GLU A 354 6.67 9.54 -1.58
CA GLU A 354 5.84 8.67 -2.41
C GLU A 354 6.35 7.22 -2.32
N LEU A 355 5.41 6.28 -2.29
CA LEU A 355 5.75 4.87 -2.38
C LEU A 355 5.57 4.41 -3.81
N GLU A 356 6.68 4.08 -4.46
CA GLU A 356 6.66 3.25 -5.64
C GLU A 356 6.89 1.81 -5.18
N SER A 357 5.89 0.97 -5.35
CA SER A 357 6.02 -0.47 -5.09
C SER A 357 5.38 -1.22 -6.25
N GLY A 358 6.10 -2.19 -6.81
CA GLY A 358 5.57 -3.03 -7.90
C GLY A 358 4.44 -3.97 -7.47
N THR A 359 4.04 -3.95 -6.20
CA THR A 359 3.01 -4.78 -5.59
C THR A 359 2.35 -4.00 -4.46
N GLU A 360 1.06 -3.72 -4.60
CA GLU A 360 0.20 -3.00 -3.64
C GLU A 360 0.59 -3.22 -2.17
N LYS A 361 1.15 -2.18 -1.53
CA LYS A 361 1.02 -1.96 -0.09
C LYS A 361 0.78 -0.48 0.17
N THR A 362 -0.43 -0.20 0.65
CA THR A 362 -1.02 1.10 0.99
C THR A 362 -0.41 1.70 2.26
N GLY A 363 0.90 1.97 2.25
CA GLY A 363 1.55 2.84 3.21
C GLY A 363 1.80 4.22 2.63
N LYS A 364 2.13 5.20 3.47
CA LYS A 364 2.90 6.38 3.05
C LYS A 364 4.17 6.41 3.90
N ALA A 365 5.29 6.78 3.29
CA ALA A 365 6.49 7.09 4.06
C ALA A 365 6.43 8.57 4.49
N LEU A 366 6.81 8.84 5.74
CA LEU A 366 6.73 10.17 6.34
C LEU A 366 8.13 10.70 6.60
N LEU A 367 8.35 11.94 6.19
CA LEU A 367 9.54 12.71 6.49
C LEU A 367 9.21 13.63 7.67
N ALA A 368 9.72 13.29 8.85
CA ALA A 368 9.58 14.14 10.02
C ALA A 368 10.74 15.14 10.07
N ILE A 369 10.44 16.42 9.86
CA ILE A 369 11.40 17.51 9.80
C ILE A 369 11.38 18.27 11.13
N PRO A 370 12.40 18.15 11.99
CA PRO A 370 12.44 18.88 13.26
C PRO A 370 12.51 20.38 13.03
N LEU A 371 11.61 21.14 13.66
CA LEU A 371 11.59 22.60 13.59
C LEU A 371 12.90 23.24 14.09
N SER A 372 13.66 22.53 14.94
CA SER A 372 14.98 22.98 15.42
C SER A 372 16.01 23.14 14.29
N GLU A 373 15.87 22.35 13.21
CA GLU A 373 16.78 22.32 12.07
C GLU A 373 16.46 23.40 11.03
N ILE A 374 15.27 24.01 11.09
CA ILE A 374 14.83 25.03 10.14
C ILE A 374 15.47 26.38 10.47
N LYS A 375 16.19 26.95 9.51
CA LYS A 375 16.78 28.27 9.58
C LYS A 375 16.23 29.14 8.45
N MET A 376 15.21 29.93 8.77
CA MET A 376 14.52 30.79 7.81
C MET A 376 14.42 32.23 8.34
N GLN A 377 14.12 33.17 7.44
CA GLN A 377 13.79 34.54 7.85
C GLN A 377 12.46 34.58 8.61
N LYS A 378 12.33 35.51 9.55
CA LYS A 378 11.10 35.67 10.31
C LYS A 378 9.98 36.21 9.41
N ILE A 379 8.82 35.58 9.49
CA ILE A 379 7.59 36.03 8.85
C ILE A 379 6.98 37.15 9.70
N ARG A 380 6.72 38.29 9.10
CA ARG A 380 6.05 39.41 9.79
C ARG A 380 4.55 39.19 9.84
N LEU A 381 4.04 38.96 11.05
CA LEU A 381 2.62 38.65 11.24
C LEU A 381 1.70 39.84 10.90
N ALA A 382 2.16 41.07 11.12
CA ALA A 382 1.41 42.28 10.78
C ALA A 382 1.19 42.46 9.25
N GLU A 383 1.99 41.76 8.43
CA GLU A 383 1.89 41.79 6.96
C GLU A 383 1.00 40.66 6.41
N LEU A 384 0.55 39.73 7.27
CA LEU A 384 -0.36 38.66 6.86
C LEU A 384 -1.79 39.19 6.64
N PRO A 385 -2.51 38.72 5.61
CA PRO A 385 -3.91 39.13 5.35
C PRO A 385 -4.88 38.82 6.49
N SER A 386 -4.56 37.81 7.31
CA SER A 386 -5.34 37.38 8.48
C SER A 386 -4.42 36.74 9.52
N SER A 387 -4.76 36.94 10.79
CA SER A 387 -4.09 36.30 11.92
C SER A 387 -4.23 34.77 11.91
N THR A 388 -5.17 34.21 11.16
CA THR A 388 -5.38 32.75 11.03
C THR A 388 -4.49 32.10 9.96
N ASN A 389 -3.70 32.86 9.20
CA ASN A 389 -2.93 32.34 8.06
C ASN A 389 -1.46 32.02 8.41
N TRP A 390 -1.10 32.04 9.70
CA TRP A 390 0.30 31.88 10.13
C TRP A 390 0.87 30.50 9.79
N GLY A 391 0.09 29.42 9.92
CA GLY A 391 0.57 28.06 9.65
C GLY A 391 0.83 27.81 8.17
N LYS A 392 -0.04 28.35 7.31
CA LYS A 392 0.17 28.37 5.86
C LYS A 392 1.40 29.19 5.50
N ALA A 393 1.55 30.41 6.05
CA ALA A 393 2.72 31.24 5.79
C ALA A 393 4.04 30.57 6.21
N LEU A 394 4.05 29.84 7.33
CA LEU A 394 5.20 29.04 7.75
C LEU A 394 5.54 27.94 6.75
N ASN A 395 4.53 27.17 6.32
CA ASN A 395 4.71 26.12 5.34
C ASN A 395 5.16 26.66 3.97
N ASP A 396 4.52 27.72 3.48
CA ASP A 396 4.86 28.35 2.20
C ASP A 396 6.30 28.87 2.25
N SER A 397 6.70 29.54 3.33
CA SER A 397 8.08 30.01 3.50
C SER A 397 9.09 28.87 3.60
N PHE A 398 8.73 27.77 4.27
CA PHE A 398 9.54 26.56 4.35
C PHE A 398 9.71 25.89 2.99
N GLN A 399 8.62 25.74 2.25
CA GLN A 399 8.60 25.10 0.94
C GLN A 399 9.26 25.97 -0.13
N GLU A 400 9.21 27.30 -0.03
CA GLU A 400 9.78 28.20 -1.04
C GLU A 400 11.30 28.31 -0.99
N ASP A 401 11.92 28.09 0.16
CA ASP A 401 13.36 28.21 0.34
C ASP A 401 14.12 26.97 -0.15
N ALA A 402 14.36 26.93 -1.47
CA ALA A 402 15.13 25.89 -2.15
C ALA A 402 16.61 25.82 -1.73
N SER A 403 17.10 26.77 -0.92
CA SER A 403 18.47 26.73 -0.39
C SER A 403 18.60 25.90 0.89
N LEU A 404 17.46 25.54 1.50
CA LEU A 404 17.46 24.77 2.74
C LEU A 404 17.88 23.33 2.48
N THR A 405 18.80 22.87 3.32
CA THR A 405 19.12 21.46 3.50
C THR A 405 18.96 21.16 4.97
N ILE A 406 18.03 20.27 5.30
CA ILE A 406 17.51 20.10 6.66
C ILE A 406 17.61 18.64 7.03
N LYS A 407 18.05 18.33 8.26
CA LYS A 407 18.02 16.95 8.71
C LYS A 407 16.58 16.53 8.97
N ALA A 408 16.06 15.60 8.16
CA ALA A 408 14.77 14.98 8.35
C ALA A 408 14.93 13.50 8.73
N GLN A 409 13.97 12.96 9.49
CA GLN A 409 13.91 11.54 9.83
C GLN A 409 12.84 10.86 8.98
N LEU A 410 13.24 9.86 8.18
CA LEU A 410 12.30 9.06 7.40
C LEU A 410 11.68 7.96 8.26
N TYR A 411 10.37 7.85 8.19
CA TYR A 411 9.57 6.79 8.79
C TYR A 411 8.81 6.04 7.70
N TYR A 412 8.80 4.71 7.80
CA TYR A 412 7.96 3.85 6.98
C TYR A 412 7.36 2.78 7.88
N ASP A 413 6.04 2.60 7.79
CA ASP A 413 5.30 1.62 8.57
C ASP A 413 5.59 1.70 10.09
N GLY A 414 5.58 2.92 10.63
CA GLY A 414 5.84 3.17 12.05
C GLY A 414 7.29 2.99 12.51
N ARG A 415 8.23 2.73 11.59
CA ARG A 415 9.64 2.50 11.90
C ARG A 415 10.53 3.57 11.29
N ALA A 416 11.48 4.06 12.09
CA ALA A 416 12.53 4.94 11.61
C ALA A 416 13.45 4.18 10.64
N LEU A 417 13.58 4.68 9.40
CA LEU A 417 14.48 4.12 8.39
C LEU A 417 15.87 4.77 8.42
N GLY A 418 15.94 6.05 8.81
CA GLY A 418 17.17 6.80 9.00
C GLY A 418 16.98 8.29 8.71
N SER A 419 17.99 9.10 9.03
CA SER A 419 17.96 10.54 8.78
C SER A 419 18.60 10.88 7.44
N LEU A 420 18.09 11.89 6.74
CA LEU A 420 18.65 12.41 5.49
C LEU A 420 18.73 13.93 5.49
N ASP A 421 19.54 14.45 4.57
CA ASP A 421 19.56 15.87 4.19
C ASP A 421 18.40 16.15 3.23
N TYR A 422 17.24 16.48 3.81
CA TYR A 422 16.03 16.83 3.10
C TYR A 422 16.14 18.20 2.44
N ARG A 423 15.62 18.29 1.21
CA ARG A 423 15.49 19.54 0.44
C ARG A 423 14.01 19.81 0.16
N PRO A 424 13.49 20.97 0.56
CA PRO A 424 12.16 21.39 0.16
C PRO A 424 12.01 21.39 -1.37
N LYS A 425 10.81 21.09 -1.88
CA LYS A 425 10.47 20.92 -3.31
C LYS A 425 11.11 19.74 -4.04
N ALA A 426 11.93 18.92 -3.38
CA ALA A 426 12.36 17.67 -3.98
C ALA A 426 11.26 16.61 -3.80
N GLU A 427 11.03 15.81 -4.83
CA GLU A 427 10.18 14.64 -4.75
C GLU A 427 11.01 13.47 -4.22
N TYR A 428 10.47 12.78 -3.21
CA TYR A 428 11.11 11.63 -2.59
C TYR A 428 10.32 10.38 -2.88
N ILE A 429 10.98 9.34 -3.40
CA ILE A 429 10.34 8.07 -3.77
C ILE A 429 11.03 6.94 -3.02
N LEU A 430 10.30 6.24 -2.15
CA LEU A 430 10.82 5.12 -1.37
C LEU A 430 10.55 3.79 -2.08
N ASP A 431 11.61 3.03 -2.30
CA ASP A 431 11.60 1.61 -2.67
C ASP A 431 11.95 0.79 -1.41
N PRO A 432 10.95 0.38 -0.61
CA PRO A 432 11.19 -0.33 0.64
C PRO A 432 11.77 -1.74 0.41
N ASP A 433 11.41 -2.38 -0.71
CA ASP A 433 11.79 -3.76 -1.02
C ASP A 433 13.29 -3.88 -1.30
N ASN A 434 13.85 -2.92 -2.06
CA ASN A 434 15.29 -2.85 -2.30
C ASN A 434 16.03 -1.92 -1.33
N LYS A 435 15.33 -1.31 -0.38
CA LYS A 435 15.88 -0.39 0.64
C LYS A 435 16.59 0.80 0.01
N ARG A 436 15.90 1.48 -0.91
CA ARG A 436 16.42 2.64 -1.64
C ARG A 436 15.47 3.82 -1.47
N LEU A 437 16.03 5.02 -1.44
CA LEU A 437 15.27 6.26 -1.51
C LEU A 437 15.80 7.04 -2.72
N PHE A 438 14.90 7.51 -3.57
CA PHE A 438 15.22 8.42 -4.66
C PHE A 438 14.85 9.84 -4.26
N GLU A 439 15.67 10.80 -4.67
CA GLU A 439 15.39 12.23 -4.55
C GLU A 439 15.46 12.83 -5.95
N MET A 440 14.34 13.41 -6.39
CA MET A 440 14.26 14.17 -7.62
C MET A 440 14.14 15.66 -7.27
N SER A 441 15.19 16.41 -7.55
CA SER A 441 15.28 17.84 -7.21
C SER A 441 15.39 18.69 -8.47
N SER A 442 14.66 19.80 -8.51
CA SER A 442 14.69 20.74 -9.64
C SER A 442 15.33 22.07 -9.24
N ALA A 443 16.33 22.51 -9.99
CA ALA A 443 17.03 23.78 -9.80
C ALA A 443 17.29 24.44 -11.17
N GLU A 444 16.98 25.74 -11.30
CA GLU A 444 17.23 26.52 -12.53
C GLU A 444 16.63 25.89 -13.82
N GLY A 445 15.44 25.27 -13.70
CA GLY A 445 14.79 24.59 -14.83
C GLY A 445 15.46 23.27 -15.23
N LYS A 446 16.30 22.71 -14.35
CA LYS A 446 16.97 21.43 -14.52
C LYS A 446 16.64 20.47 -13.38
N THR A 447 16.34 19.23 -13.71
CA THR A 447 16.04 18.16 -12.77
C THR A 447 17.26 17.24 -12.58
N ASN A 448 17.55 16.91 -11.33
CA ASN A 448 18.58 15.96 -10.92
C ASN A 448 17.93 14.77 -10.21
N LEU A 449 18.47 13.58 -10.42
CA LEU A 449 18.05 12.36 -9.73
C LEU A 449 19.20 11.85 -8.87
N SER A 450 18.92 11.60 -7.60
CA SER A 450 19.88 11.03 -6.65
C SER A 450 19.30 9.78 -5.99
N LEU A 451 20.17 8.83 -5.67
CA LEU A 451 19.83 7.56 -5.04
C LEU A 451 20.52 7.47 -3.68
N PHE A 452 19.78 7.08 -2.65
CA PHE A 452 20.29 6.82 -1.31
C PHE A 452 20.06 5.35 -0.94
N GLN A 453 21.08 4.72 -0.38
CA GLN A 453 20.99 3.33 0.10
C GLN A 453 20.60 3.30 1.58
N ILE A 454 19.59 2.52 1.94
CA ILE A 454 19.11 2.40 3.32
C ILE A 454 19.64 1.11 3.95
N ARG A 455 20.42 1.24 5.03
CA ARG A 455 21.03 0.10 5.73
C ARG A 455 20.96 0.29 7.24
N GLY A 456 20.29 -0.63 7.94
CA GLY A 456 20.35 -0.74 9.39
C GLY A 456 19.96 0.54 10.16
N GLY A 457 18.96 1.28 9.67
CA GLY A 457 18.53 2.55 10.29
C GLY A 457 19.32 3.78 9.85
N HIS A 458 20.17 3.65 8.81
CA HIS A 458 20.97 4.72 8.24
C HIS A 458 20.64 4.90 6.75
N ILE A 459 20.47 6.15 6.31
CA ILE A 459 20.38 6.53 4.90
C ILE A 459 21.78 6.97 4.46
N GLY A 460 22.39 6.21 3.56
CA GLY A 460 23.75 6.46 3.06
C GLY A 460 23.86 7.76 2.26
N ASP A 461 25.08 8.06 1.82
CA ASP A 461 25.33 9.26 1.01
C ASP A 461 24.60 9.18 -0.34
N ALA A 462 24.23 10.35 -0.87
CA ALA A 462 23.57 10.47 -2.16
C ALA A 462 24.51 10.07 -3.30
N GLU A 463 24.15 9.03 -4.04
CA GLU A 463 24.72 8.71 -5.33
C GLU A 463 23.99 9.51 -6.42
N ARG A 464 24.69 10.36 -7.16
CA ARG A 464 24.07 11.14 -8.23
C ARG A 464 23.91 10.26 -9.47
N ILE A 465 22.67 9.98 -9.84
CA ILE A 465 22.32 9.16 -11.02
C ILE A 465 22.19 10.04 -12.26
N GLU A 466 21.51 11.18 -12.13
CA GLU A 466 21.28 12.12 -13.24
C GLU A 466 21.67 13.54 -12.87
N ARG A 467 22.29 14.26 -13.82
CA ARG A 467 22.72 15.66 -13.64
C ARG A 467 22.16 16.54 -14.75
N GLY A 468 21.17 17.33 -14.38
CA GLY A 468 20.71 18.45 -15.19
C GLY A 468 19.92 18.07 -16.45
N ALA A 469 19.05 17.06 -16.35
CA ALA A 469 17.99 16.86 -17.34
C ALA A 469 17.08 18.10 -17.37
N SER A 470 16.50 18.48 -18.51
CA SER A 470 15.46 19.53 -18.55
C SER A 470 14.22 19.10 -17.76
N GLN A 471 13.93 17.81 -17.76
CA GLN A 471 12.84 17.20 -17.01
C GLN A 471 13.13 15.71 -16.80
N ILE A 472 12.64 15.14 -15.70
CA ILE A 472 12.54 13.70 -15.51
C ILE A 472 11.07 13.36 -15.26
N ARG A 473 10.56 12.34 -15.97
CA ARG A 473 9.23 11.77 -15.77
C ARG A 473 9.37 10.49 -14.96
N GLY A 474 9.02 10.60 -13.69
CA GLY A 474 8.87 9.48 -12.75
C GLY A 474 10.14 8.70 -12.47
N VAL A 475 10.06 7.84 -11.45
CA VAL A 475 11.00 6.74 -11.23
C VAL A 475 10.19 5.47 -11.13
N PHE A 476 10.39 4.55 -12.05
CA PHE A 476 9.62 3.34 -12.15
C PHE A 476 10.46 2.12 -11.74
N LEU A 477 9.92 1.26 -10.89
CA LEU A 477 10.67 0.16 -10.28
C LEU A 477 10.32 -1.19 -10.92
N SER A 478 11.35 -2.00 -11.22
CA SER A 478 11.16 -3.37 -11.71
C SER A 478 12.22 -4.30 -11.15
N GLY A 479 11.82 -5.11 -10.16
CA GLY A 479 12.75 -5.99 -9.46
C GLY A 479 13.87 -5.20 -8.80
N LYS A 480 15.11 -5.36 -9.28
CA LYS A 480 16.29 -4.65 -8.77
C LYS A 480 16.64 -3.40 -9.58
N ASP A 481 16.03 -3.22 -10.74
CA ASP A 481 16.29 -2.11 -11.64
C ASP A 481 15.29 -0.99 -11.40
N PHE A 482 15.72 0.24 -11.70
CA PHE A 482 14.83 1.38 -11.79
C PHE A 482 14.99 2.06 -13.15
N TYR A 483 13.91 2.69 -13.59
CA TYR A 483 13.80 3.34 -14.88
C TYR A 483 13.31 4.77 -14.70
N TYR A 484 13.72 5.66 -15.59
CA TYR A 484 13.20 7.02 -15.66
C TYR A 484 13.29 7.53 -17.09
N ILE A 485 12.39 8.45 -17.48
CA ILE A 485 12.41 9.07 -18.81
C ILE A 485 12.88 10.51 -18.62
N ARG A 486 13.94 10.93 -19.32
CA ARG A 486 14.50 12.28 -19.25
C ARG A 486 14.27 13.07 -20.52
N ASP A 487 14.32 14.39 -20.38
CA ASP A 487 14.36 15.36 -21.49
C ASP A 487 13.18 15.21 -22.46
N LEU A 488 11.96 15.33 -21.93
CA LEU A 488 10.74 15.25 -22.75
C LEU A 488 10.69 16.36 -23.80
N ASP A 489 10.35 15.99 -25.03
CA ASP A 489 10.02 16.91 -26.12
C ASP A 489 8.60 17.47 -25.98
N GLU A 490 8.21 18.36 -26.91
CA GLU A 490 6.87 18.99 -26.93
C GLU A 490 5.71 17.98 -27.08
N LYS A 491 6.02 16.75 -27.49
CA LYS A 491 5.06 15.65 -27.67
C LYS A 491 5.05 14.72 -26.46
N GLY A 492 5.87 14.99 -25.44
CA GLY A 492 5.95 14.21 -24.21
C GLY A 492 6.79 12.94 -24.33
N MET A 493 7.68 12.84 -25.32
CA MET A 493 8.60 11.72 -25.50
C MET A 493 10.01 12.09 -25.07
N GLY A 494 10.77 11.15 -24.49
CA GLY A 494 12.14 11.42 -24.03
C GLY A 494 13.09 10.24 -24.14
N THR A 495 14.25 10.35 -23.49
CA THR A 495 15.24 9.28 -23.40
C THR A 495 14.93 8.40 -22.20
N LEU A 496 14.70 7.11 -22.43
CA LEU A 496 14.56 6.12 -21.36
C LEU A 496 15.94 5.73 -20.83
N CYS A 497 16.08 5.78 -19.51
CA CYS A 497 17.27 5.35 -18.80
C CYS A 497 16.93 4.19 -17.85
N ARG A 498 17.86 3.25 -17.69
CA ARG A 498 17.82 2.16 -16.71
C ARG A 498 19.06 2.26 -15.83
N ASN A 499 18.88 2.39 -14.51
CA ASN A 499 19.98 2.52 -13.56
C ASN A 499 21.00 3.64 -13.91
N GLY A 500 20.53 4.73 -14.54
CA GLY A 500 21.39 5.84 -15.00
C GLY A 500 21.95 5.68 -16.42
N GLU A 501 21.84 4.49 -17.03
CA GLU A 501 22.31 4.24 -18.38
C GLU A 501 21.20 4.48 -19.41
N ARG A 502 21.51 5.17 -20.50
CA ARG A 502 20.56 5.40 -21.60
C ARG A 502 20.31 4.10 -22.36
N ILE A 503 19.04 3.76 -22.56
CA ILE A 503 18.64 2.51 -23.22
C ILE A 503 17.82 2.73 -24.50
N ALA A 504 16.99 3.78 -24.56
CA ALA A 504 16.19 4.07 -25.75
C ALA A 504 15.86 5.55 -25.86
N GLU A 505 15.63 6.02 -27.09
CA GLU A 505 15.20 7.38 -27.40
C GLU A 505 13.72 7.40 -27.83
N HIS A 506 13.11 8.58 -27.81
CA HIS A 506 11.71 8.81 -28.21
C HIS A 506 10.70 7.93 -27.47
N VAL A 507 10.93 7.65 -26.19
CA VAL A 507 10.05 6.85 -25.34
C VAL A 507 8.96 7.73 -24.74
N ASP A 508 7.71 7.35 -24.94
CA ASP A 508 6.54 7.97 -24.32
C ASP A 508 6.25 7.32 -22.96
N ASN A 509 6.14 5.98 -22.96
CA ASN A 509 5.73 5.23 -21.79
C ASN A 509 6.45 3.88 -21.65
N ILE A 510 6.49 3.35 -20.44
CA ILE A 510 7.02 2.05 -20.10
C ILE A 510 6.04 1.29 -19.21
N GLY A 511 6.15 -0.04 -19.19
CA GLY A 511 5.46 -0.82 -18.18
C GLY A 511 6.10 -2.18 -17.95
N PHE A 512 5.72 -2.80 -16.84
CA PHE A 512 6.38 -4.00 -16.34
C PHE A 512 5.38 -5.13 -16.16
N TYR A 513 5.72 -6.30 -16.70
CA TYR A 513 4.89 -7.48 -16.51
C TYR A 513 5.75 -8.74 -16.43
N ARG A 514 5.58 -9.53 -15.36
CA ARG A 514 6.36 -10.76 -15.07
C ARG A 514 7.88 -10.59 -15.20
N GLY A 515 8.39 -9.44 -14.75
CA GLY A 515 9.82 -9.12 -14.82
C GLY A 515 10.34 -8.80 -16.22
N LYS A 516 9.45 -8.64 -17.21
CA LYS A 516 9.78 -8.05 -18.51
C LYS A 516 9.44 -6.56 -18.50
N THR A 517 10.25 -5.79 -19.22
CA THR A 517 10.05 -4.36 -19.43
C THR A 517 9.55 -4.14 -20.86
N TYR A 518 8.40 -3.51 -20.98
CA TYR A 518 7.79 -3.12 -22.24
C TYR A 518 7.96 -1.61 -22.42
N ILE A 519 8.29 -1.23 -23.65
CA ILE A 519 8.64 0.14 -24.01
C ILE A 519 7.74 0.55 -25.16
N ASN A 520 7.17 1.76 -25.05
CA ASN A 520 6.43 2.37 -26.12
C ASN A 520 7.18 3.61 -26.64
N SER A 521 7.71 3.52 -27.86
CA SER A 521 8.50 4.58 -28.49
C SER A 521 7.69 5.26 -29.57
N GLY A 522 7.46 6.56 -29.50
CA GLY A 522 6.63 7.26 -30.48
C GLY A 522 7.30 7.33 -31.86
N ILE A 523 6.47 7.22 -32.90
CA ILE A 523 6.85 7.48 -34.29
C ILE A 523 6.30 8.86 -34.66
N GLU A 524 7.15 9.76 -35.17
CA GLU A 524 6.65 11.03 -35.72
C GLU A 524 5.82 10.77 -36.99
N ARG A 525 4.50 10.94 -36.90
CA ARG A 525 3.61 11.01 -38.07
C ARG A 525 2.64 12.17 -37.93
N GLU A 526 2.49 12.98 -38.99
CA GLU A 526 1.65 14.17 -38.99
C GLU A 526 0.17 13.85 -38.68
N GLY A 527 -0.42 14.59 -37.74
CA GLY A 527 -1.89 14.77 -37.65
C GLY A 527 -2.72 13.68 -36.96
N THR A 528 -2.12 12.64 -36.38
CA THR A 528 -2.82 11.60 -35.59
C THR A 528 -2.31 11.57 -34.14
N ARG A 529 -3.09 10.98 -33.22
CA ARG A 529 -2.60 10.64 -31.88
C ARG A 529 -1.26 9.90 -32.06
N SER A 530 -0.25 10.20 -31.25
CA SER A 530 1.09 9.60 -31.37
C SER A 530 0.96 8.09 -31.46
N SER A 531 1.17 7.56 -32.66
CA SER A 531 1.29 6.13 -32.88
C SER A 531 2.71 5.73 -32.54
N SER A 532 2.89 4.57 -31.94
CA SER A 532 4.15 4.19 -31.32
C SER A 532 4.56 2.77 -31.68
N THR A 533 5.86 2.53 -31.62
CA THR A 533 6.47 1.21 -31.72
C THR A 533 6.46 0.59 -30.33
N PHE A 534 5.68 -0.48 -30.20
CA PHE A 534 5.67 -1.30 -28.99
C PHE A 534 6.79 -2.33 -29.05
N SER A 535 7.63 -2.32 -28.01
CA SER A 535 8.85 -3.13 -27.93
C SER A 535 9.00 -3.78 -26.57
N VAL A 536 9.80 -4.84 -26.51
CA VAL A 536 10.25 -5.46 -25.25
C VAL A 536 11.75 -5.29 -25.10
N LEU A 537 12.20 -4.97 -23.88
CA LEU A 537 13.61 -4.96 -23.50
C LEU A 537 13.99 -6.33 -22.94
N GLU A 538 14.87 -7.04 -23.64
CA GLU A 538 15.43 -8.33 -23.21
C GLU A 538 16.95 -8.20 -23.02
N GLY A 539 17.39 -8.20 -21.76
CA GLY A 539 18.78 -7.93 -21.42
C GLY A 539 19.15 -6.49 -21.76
N GLU A 540 20.01 -6.30 -22.76
CA GLU A 540 20.43 -4.98 -23.28
C GLU A 540 19.83 -4.67 -24.66
N ARG A 541 19.01 -5.57 -25.21
CA ARG A 541 18.47 -5.42 -26.56
C ARG A 541 17.00 -5.07 -26.53
N ILE A 542 16.63 -4.10 -27.35
CA ILE A 542 15.24 -3.75 -27.61
C ILE A 542 14.77 -4.52 -28.83
N HIS A 543 13.70 -5.27 -28.66
CA HIS A 543 13.06 -6.04 -29.71
C HIS A 543 11.69 -5.44 -30.02
N GLU A 544 11.55 -4.90 -31.22
CA GLU A 544 10.28 -4.46 -31.74
C GLU A 544 9.30 -5.65 -31.85
N ILE A 545 8.08 -5.39 -31.39
CA ILE A 545 6.95 -6.30 -31.44
C ILE A 545 5.92 -5.82 -32.48
N SER A 546 5.59 -4.53 -32.48
CA SER A 546 4.53 -3.96 -33.30
C SER A 546 4.72 -2.46 -33.53
N GLU A 547 4.29 -1.97 -34.68
CA GLU A 547 4.17 -0.54 -34.99
C GLU A 547 2.72 -0.06 -34.91
N GLU A 548 2.54 1.27 -34.94
CA GLU A 548 1.23 1.95 -34.96
C GLU A 548 0.34 1.66 -33.73
N VAL A 549 0.98 1.38 -32.60
CA VAL A 549 0.32 1.14 -31.33
C VAL A 549 -0.10 2.47 -30.73
N VAL A 550 -1.36 2.57 -30.30
CA VAL A 550 -1.87 3.74 -29.58
C VAL A 550 -2.07 3.46 -28.09
N ASP A 551 -2.13 2.17 -27.72
CA ASP A 551 -2.37 1.71 -26.37
C ASP A 551 -2.05 0.20 -26.26
N TRP A 552 -1.75 -0.29 -25.05
CA TRP A 552 -1.36 -1.69 -24.84
C TRP A 552 -1.71 -2.18 -23.44
N ASN A 553 -1.89 -3.50 -23.30
CA ASN A 553 -2.06 -4.15 -22.01
C ASN A 553 -1.49 -5.58 -22.05
N VAL A 554 -1.16 -6.13 -20.87
CA VAL A 554 -0.67 -7.51 -20.73
C VAL A 554 -1.53 -8.24 -19.71
N TYR A 555 -2.04 -9.41 -20.08
CA TYR A 555 -3.00 -10.16 -19.31
C TYR A 555 -2.68 -11.66 -19.26
N GLY A 556 -3.34 -12.39 -18.37
CA GLY A 556 -3.28 -13.85 -18.30
C GLY A 556 -1.86 -14.41 -18.20
N ALA A 557 -1.50 -15.35 -19.08
CA ALA A 557 -0.17 -15.97 -19.14
C ALA A 557 0.91 -15.10 -19.82
N GLY A 558 0.79 -13.78 -19.74
CA GLY A 558 1.67 -12.83 -20.44
C GLY A 558 1.32 -12.61 -21.90
N ARG A 559 0.03 -12.73 -22.23
CA ARG A 559 -0.50 -12.38 -23.54
C ARG A 559 -0.58 -10.86 -23.65
N ILE A 560 -0.14 -10.35 -24.78
CA ILE A 560 -0.06 -8.92 -25.04
C ILE A 560 -1.22 -8.56 -25.95
N VAL A 561 -1.94 -7.50 -25.61
CA VAL A 561 -2.93 -6.88 -26.49
C VAL A 561 -2.54 -5.45 -26.81
N LEU A 562 -2.78 -5.07 -28.05
CA LEU A 562 -2.42 -3.77 -28.61
C LEU A 562 -3.66 -3.11 -29.20
N GLY A 563 -3.88 -1.85 -28.87
CA GLY A 563 -4.77 -0.98 -29.60
C GLY A 563 -4.05 -0.35 -30.78
N LYS A 564 -4.59 -0.50 -31.99
CA LYS A 564 -4.03 0.00 -33.26
C LYS A 564 -5.11 0.68 -34.11
N ASN A 565 -4.73 1.35 -35.20
CA ASN A 565 -5.68 1.95 -36.16
C ASN A 565 -6.69 2.92 -35.53
N TYR A 566 -6.22 3.84 -34.70
CA TYR A 566 -7.12 4.76 -33.97
C TYR A 566 -7.94 5.66 -34.91
N LYS A 567 -9.26 5.60 -34.76
CA LYS A 567 -10.27 6.33 -35.55
C LYS A 567 -10.76 7.53 -34.74
N LYS A 568 -10.02 8.65 -34.79
CA LYS A 568 -10.28 9.89 -34.02
C LYS A 568 -11.73 10.37 -34.02
N LYS A 569 -12.48 10.26 -35.12
CA LYS A 569 -13.88 10.71 -35.19
C LYS A 569 -14.84 9.87 -34.34
N LYS A 570 -14.50 8.60 -34.10
CA LYS A 570 -15.31 7.64 -33.37
C LYS A 570 -14.75 7.33 -31.97
N ASP A 571 -13.58 7.88 -31.65
CA ASP A 571 -12.84 7.59 -30.41
C ASP A 571 -12.69 6.09 -30.15
N CYS A 572 -12.28 5.37 -31.19
CA CYS A 572 -12.12 3.92 -31.14
C CYS A 572 -10.85 3.46 -31.85
N PHE A 573 -10.42 2.24 -31.56
CA PHE A 573 -9.27 1.58 -32.17
C PHE A 573 -9.61 0.11 -32.44
N ASP A 574 -8.72 -0.59 -33.14
CA ASP A 574 -8.83 -2.02 -33.38
C ASP A 574 -7.88 -2.75 -32.40
N LEU A 575 -8.38 -3.78 -31.73
CA LEU A 575 -7.68 -4.54 -30.71
C LEU A 575 -7.04 -5.78 -31.33
N TYR A 576 -5.74 -5.94 -31.11
CA TYR A 576 -4.94 -7.06 -31.59
C TYR A 576 -4.35 -7.84 -30.42
N GLU A 577 -4.29 -9.15 -30.52
CA GLU A 577 -3.47 -10.01 -29.66
C GLU A 577 -2.13 -10.25 -30.34
N VAL A 578 -1.04 -10.25 -29.57
CA VAL A 578 0.30 -10.58 -30.07
C VAL A 578 0.85 -11.83 -29.41
N GLU A 579 1.18 -12.80 -30.25
CA GLU A 579 1.85 -14.06 -29.88
C GLU A 579 3.02 -14.29 -30.84
N GLU A 580 4.24 -14.45 -30.32
CA GLU A 580 5.45 -14.69 -31.14
C GLU A 580 5.64 -13.71 -32.31
N LYS A 581 5.35 -12.41 -32.09
CA LYS A 581 5.36 -11.34 -33.11
C LYS A 581 4.31 -11.46 -34.22
N ARG A 582 3.32 -12.34 -34.06
CA ARG A 582 2.15 -12.39 -34.92
C ARG A 582 1.01 -11.62 -34.28
N GLU A 583 0.45 -10.69 -35.03
CA GLU A 583 -0.71 -9.91 -34.62
C GLU A 583 -1.97 -10.58 -35.15
N THR A 584 -2.92 -10.85 -34.25
CA THR A 584 -4.24 -11.37 -34.60
C THR A 584 -5.29 -10.34 -34.21
N LEU A 585 -6.09 -9.89 -35.18
CA LEU A 585 -7.22 -9.00 -34.89
C LEU A 585 -8.23 -9.71 -34.00
N VAL A 586 -8.51 -9.12 -32.84
CA VAL A 586 -9.47 -9.60 -31.85
C VAL A 586 -10.83 -8.94 -32.06
N GLN A 587 -10.82 -7.62 -32.17
CA GLN A 587 -12.04 -6.81 -32.26
C GLN A 587 -11.77 -5.48 -32.96
N GLU A 588 -12.68 -5.08 -33.86
CA GLU A 588 -12.68 -3.73 -34.43
C GLU A 588 -13.52 -2.75 -33.58
N ASN A 589 -13.18 -1.47 -33.67
CA ASN A 589 -13.96 -0.37 -33.08
C ASN A 589 -14.15 -0.48 -31.55
N VAL A 590 -13.13 -0.94 -30.85
CA VAL A 590 -13.05 -0.90 -29.38
C VAL A 590 -13.02 0.56 -28.93
N GLN A 591 -13.90 0.92 -28.00
CA GLN A 591 -14.00 2.28 -27.46
C GLN A 591 -12.76 2.59 -26.61
N SER A 592 -12.19 3.79 -26.82
CA SER A 592 -11.06 4.29 -26.03
C SER A 592 -11.55 4.80 -24.67
N ALA A 593 -11.01 4.25 -23.59
CA ALA A 593 -11.36 4.65 -22.22
C ALA A 593 -11.02 6.12 -21.90
N GLN A 594 -10.13 6.75 -22.67
CA GLN A 594 -9.61 8.10 -22.43
C GLN A 594 -10.43 9.20 -23.11
N SER A 595 -11.77 9.12 -23.09
CA SER A 595 -12.62 10.19 -23.65
C SER A 595 -12.64 11.41 -22.70
N LYS A 596 -11.57 12.21 -22.79
CA LYS A 596 -11.34 13.57 -22.23
C LYS A 596 -11.66 13.85 -20.76
#